data_AF-A0A840GIU5-F1
#
_entry.id   AF-A0A840GIU5-F1
#
_cell.length_a   1.000
_cell.length_b   1.000
_cell.length_c   1.000
_cell.angle_alpha   90.00
_cell.angle_beta   90.00
_cell.angle_gamma   90.00
#
_symmetry.space_group_name_H-M   'P 1'
#
loop_
_entity.id
_entity.type
_entity.pdbx_description
1 polymer ?
#
loop_
_entity_poly.entity_id
_entity_poly.type
_entity_poly.pdbx_seq_one_letter_code
_entity_poly.pdbx_strand_id
1 'polypeptide(L)' 'MATALTAADAAKLVKRRVPVVKEGKPTAELTDKAVSAKEVLDFRVDEQQGIVVVVTTDGQKLQGDLQAKPQADK' A
#
# COMPACT_ATOMS: atom_id res chain seq x y z
N MET A 1 11.22 -5.91 -20.69
CA MET A 1 10.08 -6.80 -20.41
C MET A 1 9.24 -6.09 -19.37
N ALA A 2 8.01 -5.67 -19.70
CA ALA A 2 7.10 -5.05 -18.74
C ALA A 2 6.59 -6.16 -17.82
N THR A 3 7.18 -6.28 -16.63
CA THR A 3 6.69 -7.22 -15.62
C THR A 3 5.28 -6.75 -15.25
N ALA A 4 4.25 -7.51 -15.66
CA ALA A 4 2.88 -7.18 -15.34
C ALA A 4 2.74 -7.14 -13.81
N LEU A 5 2.65 -5.94 -13.26
CA LEU A 5 2.57 -5.73 -11.83
C LEU A 5 1.25 -6.33 -11.36
N THR A 6 1.29 -7.28 -10.43
CA THR A 6 0.06 -7.90 -9.91
C THR A 6 -0.52 -7.03 -8.80
N ALA A 7 -1.82 -7.20 -8.48
CA ALA A 7 -2.42 -6.54 -7.32
C ALA A 7 -1.68 -6.86 -6.01
N ALA A 8 -1.11 -8.08 -5.90
CA ALA A 8 -0.31 -8.48 -4.75
C ALA A 8 1.04 -7.74 -4.68
N ASP A 9 1.64 -7.41 -5.82
CA ASP A 9 2.88 -6.64 -5.85
C ASP A 9 2.60 -5.15 -5.62
N ALA A 10 1.53 -4.61 -6.20
CA ALA A 10 1.08 -3.25 -5.93
C ALA A 10 0.78 -3.03 -4.44
N ALA A 11 0.14 -4.00 -3.79
CA ALA A 11 -0.16 -3.95 -2.36
C ALA A 11 1.10 -3.90 -1.47
N LYS A 12 2.22 -4.53 -1.89
CA LYS A 12 3.49 -4.48 -1.16
C LYS A 12 4.20 -3.13 -1.27
N LEU A 13 3.91 -2.38 -2.33
CA LEU A 13 4.51 -1.07 -2.59
C LEU A 13 3.79 0.05 -1.83
N VAL A 14 2.60 -0.21 -1.31
CA VAL A 14 1.81 0.76 -0.54
C VAL A 14 1.69 0.36 0.92
N LYS A 15 1.63 1.36 1.80
CA LYS A 15 1.39 1.18 3.23
C LYS A 15 0.19 2.04 3.64
N ARG A 16 -0.62 1.50 4.55
CA ARG A 16 -1.76 2.22 5.13
C ARG A 16 -1.38 2.70 6.52
N ARG A 17 -1.34 4.02 6.73
CA ARG A 17 -1.21 4.56 8.09
C ARG A 17 -2.53 4.40 8.83
N VAL A 18 -2.52 3.61 9.89
CA VAL A 18 -3.66 3.42 10.79
C VAL A 18 -3.27 3.82 12.20
N PRO A 19 -4.18 4.39 12.99
CA PRO A 19 -3.91 4.66 14.39
C PRO A 19 -3.68 3.35 15.14
N VAL A 20 -2.70 3.35 16.04
CA VAL A 20 -2.47 2.25 16.96
C VAL A 20 -3.68 2.17 17.90
N VAL A 21 -4.26 0.98 18.06
CA VAL A 21 -5.37 0.77 18.99
C VAL A 21 -4.81 0.17 20.27
N LYS A 22 -4.94 0.89 21.38
CA LYS A 22 -4.54 0.42 22.72
C LYS A 22 -5.79 0.41 23.62
N GLU A 23 -6.05 -0.72 24.27
CA GLU A 23 -7.22 -0.89 25.16
C GLU A 23 -8.55 -0.54 24.47
N GLY A 24 -8.67 -0.88 23.19
CA GLY A 24 -9.88 -0.62 22.39
C GLY A 24 -10.08 0.83 21.95
N LYS A 25 -9.14 1.73 22.25
CA LYS A 25 -9.18 3.15 21.84
C LYS A 25 -8.07 3.45 20.84
N PRO A 26 -8.35 4.20 19.76
CA PRO A 26 -7.31 4.71 18.88
C PRO A 26 -6.43 5.70 19.64
N THR A 27 -5.11 5.52 19.57
CA THR A 27 -4.12 6.48 20.07
C THR A 27 -3.81 7.51 18.98
N ALA A 28 -3.10 8.58 19.35
CA ALA A 28 -2.59 9.56 18.39
C ALA A 28 -1.36 9.05 17.59
N GLU A 29 -0.87 7.85 17.90
CA GLU A 29 0.27 7.24 17.21
C GLU A 29 -0.23 6.52 15.96
N LEU A 30 0.42 6.77 14.83
CA LEU A 30 0.14 6.09 13.57
C LEU A 30 1.17 4.98 13.35
N THR A 31 0.72 3.84 12.85
CA THR A 31 1.58 2.74 12.41
C THR A 31 1.34 2.42 10.94
N ASP A 32 2.39 2.01 10.25
CA ASP A 32 2.31 1.57 8.87
C ASP A 32 1.84 0.11 8.82
N LYS A 33 0.61 -0.10 8.37
CA LYS A 33 0.03 -1.43 8.16
C LYS A 33 0.18 -1.82 6.69
N ALA A 34 0.66 -3.05 6.48
CA ALA A 34 0.70 -3.65 5.15
C ALA A 34 -0.73 -3.81 4.60
N VAL A 35 -0.90 -3.51 3.31
CA VAL A 35 -2.17 -3.70 2.60
C VAL A 35 -2.20 -5.10 2.04
N SER A 36 -3.28 -5.84 2.26
CA SER A 36 -3.44 -7.18 1.71
C SER A 36 -3.84 -7.10 0.23
N ALA A 37 -3.44 -8.07 -0.59
CA ALA A 37 -3.89 -8.14 -1.99
C ALA A 37 -5.43 -8.22 -2.13
N LYS A 38 -6.11 -8.81 -1.14
CA LYS A 38 -7.58 -8.88 -1.08
C LYS A 38 -8.25 -7.53 -0.81
N GLU A 39 -7.52 -6.60 -0.21
CA GLU A 39 -8.02 -5.24 0.05
C GLU A 39 -7.87 -4.34 -1.18
N VAL A 40 -7.09 -4.75 -2.18
CA VAL A 40 -6.91 -4.00 -3.42
C VAL A 40 -8.15 -4.18 -4.29
N LEU A 41 -8.89 -3.09 -4.47
CA LEU A 41 -10.03 -3.04 -5.39
C LEU A 41 -9.53 -2.83 -6.83
N ASP A 42 -8.64 -1.86 -7.01
CA ASP A 42 -8.04 -1.52 -8.28
C ASP A 42 -6.66 -0.88 -8.06
N PHE A 43 -5.78 -0.90 -9.05
CA PHE A 43 -4.50 -0.21 -8.98
C PHE A 43 -4.07 0.33 -10.34
N ARG A 44 -3.33 1.43 -10.32
CA ARG A 44 -2.74 2.03 -11.50
C ARG A 44 -1.26 2.28 -11.28
N VAL A 45 -0.48 1.92 -12.27
CA VAL A 45 0.96 2.17 -12.33
C VAL A 45 1.18 3.40 -13.22
N ASP A 46 1.90 4.38 -12.70
CA ASP A 46 2.39 5.52 -13.47
C ASP A 46 3.90 5.37 -13.65
N GLU A 47 4.30 4.80 -14.77
CA GLU A 47 5.71 4.55 -15.08
C GLU A 47 6.48 5.85 -15.37
N GLN A 48 5.79 6.93 -15.78
CA GLN A 48 6.44 8.22 -16.04
C GLN A 48 6.83 8.92 -14.75
N GLN A 49 5.98 8.84 -13.73
CA GLN A 49 6.25 9.38 -12.40
C GLN A 49 6.96 8.37 -11.48
N GLY A 50 7.00 7.09 -11.86
CA GLY A 50 7.62 6.05 -11.04
C GLY A 50 6.81 5.69 -9.80
N ILE A 51 5.48 5.87 -9.82
CA ILE A 51 4.58 5.63 -8.67
C ILE A 51 3.50 4.60 -9.00
N VAL A 52 2.97 3.97 -7.96
CA VAL A 52 1.78 3.13 -8.01
C VAL A 52 0.71 3.73 -7.11
N VAL A 53 -0.51 3.79 -7.62
CA VAL A 53 -1.69 4.22 -6.86
C VAL A 53 -2.62 3.03 -6.72
N VAL A 54 -2.87 2.64 -5.47
CA VAL A 54 -3.76 1.53 -5.12
C VAL A 54 -5.03 2.09 -4.52
N VAL A 55 -6.18 1.63 -5.01
CA VAL A 55 -7.49 1.89 -4.43
C VAL A 55 -7.89 0.68 -3.59
N THR A 56 -8.14 0.89 -2.30
CA THR A 56 -8.62 -0.19 -1.43
C THR A 56 -10.14 -0.35 -1.51
N THR A 57 -10.64 -1.50 -1.08
CA THR A 57 -12.08 -1.79 -0.95
C THR A 57 -12.82 -0.82 -0.02
N ASP A 58 -12.11 -0.23 0.95
CA ASP A 58 -12.64 0.84 1.82
C ASP A 58 -12.71 2.22 1.12
N GLY A 59 -12.32 2.31 -0.16
CA GLY A 59 -12.27 3.55 -0.94
C GLY A 59 -11.06 4.45 -0.65
N GLN A 60 -10.04 3.96 0.08
CA GLN A 60 -8.83 4.73 0.34
C GLN A 60 -7.85 4.63 -0.83
N LYS A 61 -7.23 5.76 -1.20
CA LYS A 61 -6.15 5.79 -2.18
C LYS A 61 -4.81 5.80 -1.46
N LEU A 62 -3.96 4.85 -1.79
CA LEU A 62 -2.61 4.71 -1.25
C LEU A 62 -1.61 4.86 -2.38
N GLN A 63 -0.60 5.70 -2.17
CA GLN A 63 0.47 5.92 -3.14
C GLN A 63 1.74 5.24 -2.64
N GLY A 64 2.43 4.55 -3.55
CA GLY A 64 3.72 3.92 -3.31
C GLY A 64 4.67 4.25 -4.45
N ASP A 65 5.97 4.18 -4.18
CA ASP A 65 7.01 4.39 -5.19
C ASP A 65 7.39 3.04 -5.84
N LEU A 66 7.39 2.97 -7.16
CA LEU A 66 7.84 1.77 -7.91
C LEU A 66 9.33 1.51 -7.74
N GLN A 67 10.10 2.56 -7.44
CA GLN A 67 11.55 2.49 -7.20
C GLN A 67 11.89 2.18 -5.75
N ALA A 68 10.93 2.27 -4.83
CA ALA A 68 11.13 1.79 -3.48
C ALA A 68 11.18 0.27 -3.55
N LYS A 69 12.39 -0.31 -3.48
CA LYS A 69 12.59 -1.75 -3.34
C LYS A 69 11.61 -2.23 -2.26
N PRO A 70 10.78 -3.27 -2.52
CA PRO A 70 9.90 -3.82 -1.51
C PRO A 70 10.79 -4.13 -0.32
N GLN A 71 10.59 -3.40 0.77
CA GLN A 71 11.45 -3.50 1.93
C GLN A 71 11.22 -4.89 2.50
N ALA A 72 12.14 -5.80 2.17
CA ALA A 72 12.25 -7.09 2.81
C ALA A 72 12.46 -6.78 4.30
N ASP A 73 11.43 -7.08 5.09
CA ASP A 73 11.50 -7.09 6.54
C ASP A 73 12.68 -7.99 6.94
N LYS A 74 13.58 -7.44 7.75
CA LYS A 74 14.88 -8.00 8.10
C LYS A 74 14.75 -9.17 9.07
#